data_AF-A0AAU6WNT5-F1
#
_entry.id   AF-A0AAU6WNT5-F1
#
_cell.length_a   1.000
_cell.length_b   1.000
_cell.length_c   1.000
_cell.angle_alpha   90.00
_cell.angle_beta   90.00
_cell.angle_gamma   90.00
#
_symmetry.space_group_name_H-M   'P 1'
#
loop_
_entity.id
_entity.type
_entity.pdbx_description
1 polymer ?
#
loop_
_entity_poly.entity_id
_entity_poly.type
_entity_poly.pdbx_seq_one_letter_code
_entity_poly.pdbx_strand_id
1 'polypeptide(L)'
;MDYFNRKKSLTIFSALSIIVIGCIMVPSIIQNYLPTFRPGNFMAQIEVQQLYRPSVYRYHNYNTYKIGNLRFNVSEKYPYNFDTELPAISESYIFDDIKAGIFPQMADPENMKKGFIWKKLTPEEKIQAQDIINSINRSYKQN
;
A
#
# COMPACT_ATOMS: atom_id res chain seq x y z
N MET A 1 -3.05 54.18 27.50
CA MET A 1 -3.21 53.30 26.32
C MET A 1 -2.80 51.88 26.72
N ASP A 2 -3.58 51.22 27.57
CA ASP A 2 -3.37 49.80 27.92
C ASP A 2 -4.36 48.93 27.14
N TYR A 3 -4.20 48.90 25.81
CA TYR A 3 -5.06 48.09 24.95
C TYR A 3 -4.84 46.57 25.16
N PHE A 4 -3.68 46.17 25.70
CA PHE A 4 -3.28 44.78 25.90
C PHE A 4 -3.06 44.43 27.38
N ASN A 5 -4.14 44.13 28.10
CA ASN A 5 -4.06 43.49 29.41
C ASN A 5 -3.70 41.99 29.23
N ARG A 6 -2.80 41.45 30.05
CA ARG A 6 -2.33 40.04 30.00
C ARG A 6 -3.46 39.02 29.81
N LYS A 7 -4.60 39.21 30.50
CA LYS A 7 -5.77 38.34 30.36
C LYS A 7 -6.37 38.38 28.95
N LYS A 8 -6.55 39.59 28.38
CA LYS A 8 -7.07 39.78 27.01
C LYS A 8 -6.11 39.22 25.96
N SER A 9 -4.81 39.45 26.14
CA SER A 9 -3.75 38.89 25.28
C SER A 9 -3.80 37.37 25.25
N LEU A 10 -3.95 36.73 26.41
CA LEU A 10 -4.01 35.28 26.53
C LEU A 10 -5.27 34.74 25.84
N THR A 11 -6.43 35.38 26.03
CA THR A 11 -7.68 34.99 25.36
C THR A 11 -7.56 35.09 23.84
N ILE A 12 -7.00 36.17 23.32
CA ILE A 12 -6.80 36.36 21.87
C ILE A 12 -5.84 35.30 21.33
N PHE A 13 -4.71 35.07 22.01
CA PHE A 13 -3.73 34.07 21.60
C PHE A 13 -4.32 32.65 21.58
N SER A 14 -5.06 32.27 22.63
CA SER A 14 -5.71 30.96 22.70
C SER A 14 -6.77 30.80 21.62
N ALA A 15 -7.61 31.81 21.39
CA ALA A 15 -8.60 31.78 20.31
C ALA A 15 -7.94 31.63 18.94
N LEU A 16 -6.89 32.41 18.66
CA LEU A 16 -6.17 32.34 17.40
C LEU A 16 -5.45 31.00 17.21
N SER A 17 -4.90 30.43 18.29
CA SER A 17 -4.25 29.13 18.26
C SER A 17 -5.25 28.02 17.92
N ILE A 18 -6.45 28.04 18.49
CA ILE A 18 -7.52 27.08 18.15
C ILE A 18 -7.90 27.19 16.67
N ILE A 19 -8.00 28.42 16.14
CA ILE A 19 -8.28 28.66 14.72
C ILE A 19 -7.18 28.06 13.85
N VAL A 20 -5.90 28.33 14.16
CA VAL A 20 -4.76 27.81 13.39
C VAL A 20 -4.71 26.28 13.43
N ILE A 21 -4.90 25.68 14.61
CA ILE A 21 -4.96 24.22 14.75
C ILE A 21 -6.10 23.64 13.91
N GLY A 22 -7.30 24.25 13.98
CA GLY A 22 -8.45 23.83 13.17
C GLY A 22 -8.16 23.89 11.67
N CYS A 23 -7.51 24.95 11.19
CA CYS A 23 -7.13 25.09 9.79
C CYS A 23 -6.12 24.03 9.34
N ILE A 24 -5.16 23.65 10.19
CA ILE A 24 -4.14 22.63 9.88
C ILE A 24 -4.74 21.22 9.94
N MET A 25 -5.72 20.98 10.82
CA MET A 25 -6.35 19.66 10.93
C MET A 25 -7.20 19.29 9.71
N VAL A 26 -7.68 20.24 8.92
CA VAL A 26 -8.52 19.98 7.74
C VAL A 26 -7.66 19.92 6.47
N PRO A 27 -7.42 18.73 5.89
CA PRO A 27 -6.49 18.57 4.76
C PRO A 27 -6.86 19.40 3.52
N SER A 28 -8.16 19.58 3.28
CA SER A 28 -8.66 20.35 2.13
C SER A 28 -8.26 21.83 2.17
N ILE A 29 -8.10 22.43 3.35
CA ILE A 29 -7.62 23.82 3.48
C ILE A 29 -6.16 23.90 3.07
N ILE A 30 -5.32 22.97 3.55
CA ILE A 30 -3.90 22.91 3.18
C ILE A 30 -3.74 22.64 1.69
N GLN A 31 -4.48 21.69 1.12
CA GLN A 31 -4.41 21.35 -0.30
C GLN A 31 -4.80 22.53 -1.21
N ASN A 32 -5.87 23.25 -0.89
CA ASN A 32 -6.38 24.33 -1.73
C ASN A 32 -5.59 25.64 -1.59
N TYR A 33 -5.15 25.99 -0.38
CA TYR A 33 -4.50 27.29 -0.12
C TYR A 33 -2.96 27.20 -0.08
N LEU A 34 -2.38 26.01 0.10
CA LEU A 34 -0.93 25.78 0.11
C LEU A 34 -0.54 24.64 -0.87
N PRO A 35 -0.78 24.80 -2.19
CA PRO A 35 -0.54 23.73 -3.17
C PRO A 35 0.94 23.32 -3.28
N THR A 36 1.87 24.18 -2.84
CA THR A 36 3.32 23.87 -2.77
C THR A 36 3.67 22.90 -1.63
N PHE A 37 2.78 22.72 -0.65
CA PHE A 37 2.97 21.79 0.47
C PHE A 37 2.63 20.36 0.05
N ARG A 38 3.60 19.70 -0.59
CA ARG A 38 3.47 18.33 -1.11
C ARG A 38 2.86 17.31 -0.13
N PRO A 39 3.20 17.29 1.18
CA PRO A 39 2.58 16.34 2.12
C PRO A 39 1.06 16.49 2.22
N GLY A 40 0.53 17.70 2.01
CA GLY A 40 -0.91 17.97 2.01
C GLY A 40 -1.66 17.16 0.95
N ASN A 41 -1.05 16.92 -0.22
CA ASN A 41 -1.66 16.12 -1.30
C ASN A 41 -1.74 14.62 -0.98
N PHE A 42 -0.95 14.15 -0.02
CA PHE A 42 -1.00 12.76 0.44
C PHE A 42 -1.88 12.57 1.68
N MET A 43 -2.35 13.66 2.31
CA MET A 43 -3.29 13.57 3.42
C MET A 43 -4.66 13.12 2.91
N ALA A 44 -5.14 11.97 3.40
CA ALA A 44 -6.49 11.50 3.16
C ALA A 44 -7.51 12.43 3.83
N GLN A 45 -8.73 12.49 3.28
CA GLN A 45 -9.82 13.25 3.89
C GLN A 45 -10.19 12.65 5.25
N ILE A 46 -10.69 13.50 6.15
CA ILE A 46 -11.20 13.04 7.45
C ILE A 46 -12.53 12.32 7.22
N GLU A 47 -12.63 11.08 7.71
CA GLU A 47 -13.88 10.33 7.72
C GLU A 47 -14.44 10.26 9.15
N VAL A 48 -15.75 10.41 9.33
CA VAL A 48 -16.40 10.36 10.66
C VAL A 48 -16.12 9.05 11.40
N GLN A 49 -15.92 7.97 10.66
CA GLN A 49 -15.57 6.66 11.17
C GLN A 49 -14.22 6.65 11.92
N GLN A 50 -13.31 7.58 11.58
CA GLN A 50 -12.00 7.72 12.18
C GLN A 50 -12.01 8.23 13.63
N LEU A 51 -13.14 8.76 14.11
CA LEU A 51 -13.30 9.19 15.50
C LEU A 51 -13.30 8.03 16.51
N TYR A 52 -13.71 6.83 16.07
CA TYR A 52 -13.81 5.64 16.93
C TYR A 52 -13.10 4.41 16.36
N ARG A 53 -12.69 4.43 15.09
CA ARG A 53 -11.91 3.37 14.47
C ARG A 53 -10.79 3.97 13.63
N PRO A 54 -9.50 3.72 13.92
CA PRO A 54 -8.43 4.27 13.11
C PRO A 54 -8.56 3.82 11.66
N SER A 55 -8.19 4.70 10.72
CA SER A 55 -8.06 4.31 9.32
C SER A 55 -6.99 3.22 9.21
N VAL A 56 -7.36 2.06 8.69
CA VAL A 56 -6.43 0.97 8.38
C VAL A 56 -6.42 0.87 6.87
N TYR A 57 -5.25 1.01 6.26
CA TYR A 57 -5.11 0.80 4.83
C TYR A 57 -5.40 -0.69 4.55
N ARG A 58 -6.53 -0.96 3.90
CA ARG A 58 -6.92 -2.31 3.51
C ARG A 58 -6.89 -2.42 2.00
N TYR A 59 -6.02 -3.28 1.50
CA TYR A 59 -5.87 -3.57 0.08
C TYR A 59 -6.00 -5.06 -0.13
N HIS A 60 -7.26 -5.51 -0.17
CA HIS A 60 -7.62 -6.91 -0.33
C HIS A 60 -7.77 -7.33 -1.80
N ASN A 61 -7.37 -6.48 -2.76
CA ASN A 61 -7.44 -6.80 -4.17
C ASN A 61 -6.14 -7.51 -4.59
N TYR A 62 -6.20 -8.84 -4.61
CA TYR A 62 -5.10 -9.69 -5.04
C TYR A 62 -5.62 -10.90 -5.82
N ASN A 63 -4.75 -11.44 -6.67
CA ASN A 63 -4.98 -12.68 -7.38
C ASN A 63 -4.07 -13.78 -6.84
N THR A 64 -4.62 -14.99 -6.71
CA THR A 64 -3.86 -16.17 -6.29
C THR A 64 -3.39 -16.95 -7.50
N TYR A 65 -2.10 -17.27 -7.53
CA TYR A 65 -1.47 -18.05 -8.58
C TYR A 65 -0.71 -19.24 -7.99
N LYS A 66 -0.29 -20.16 -8.87
CA LYS A 66 0.51 -21.33 -8.51
C LYS A 66 1.55 -21.60 -9.59
N ILE A 67 2.80 -21.81 -9.18
CA ILE A 67 3.89 -22.30 -10.03
C ILE A 67 4.52 -23.49 -9.31
N GLY A 68 4.50 -24.66 -9.95
CA GLY A 68 5.03 -25.89 -9.34
C GLY A 68 4.26 -26.28 -8.07
N ASN A 69 4.95 -26.35 -6.94
CA ASN A 69 4.33 -26.62 -5.63
C ASN A 69 3.98 -25.36 -4.83
N LEU A 70 4.40 -24.16 -5.26
CA LEU A 70 4.15 -22.92 -4.53
C LEU A 70 2.86 -22.23 -5.00
N ARG A 71 1.90 -22.06 -4.07
CA ARG A 71 0.72 -21.18 -4.24
C ARG A 71 1.01 -19.84 -3.57
N PHE A 72 0.81 -18.73 -4.27
CA PHE A 72 1.14 -17.39 -3.79
C PHE A 72 0.13 -16.35 -4.28
N ASN A 73 0.09 -15.21 -3.59
CA ASN A 73 -0.80 -14.10 -3.89
C ASN A 73 -0.04 -12.91 -4.47
N VAL A 74 -0.68 -12.18 -5.38
CA VAL A 74 -0.11 -11.02 -6.07
C VAL A 74 -1.11 -9.89 -6.01
N SER A 75 -0.70 -8.78 -5.42
CA SER A 75 -1.52 -7.57 -5.33
C SER A 75 -1.86 -7.04 -6.71
N GLU A 76 -3.12 -6.75 -6.99
CA GLU A 76 -3.52 -6.20 -8.28
C GLU A 76 -3.02 -4.78 -8.43
N LYS A 77 -2.32 -4.45 -9.53
CA LYS A 77 -2.00 -3.04 -9.89
C LYS A 77 -1.26 -2.26 -8.79
N TYR A 78 -0.56 -2.95 -7.90
CA TYR A 78 0.11 -2.35 -6.77
C TYR A 78 1.45 -3.04 -6.50
N PRO A 79 2.56 -2.30 -6.38
CA PRO A 79 3.91 -2.89 -6.30
C PRO A 79 4.21 -3.54 -4.94
N TYR A 80 3.45 -3.25 -3.90
CA TYR A 80 3.69 -3.76 -2.54
C TYR A 80 2.64 -4.77 -2.09
N ASN A 81 2.95 -5.58 -1.08
CA ASN A 81 2.08 -6.63 -0.54
C ASN A 81 1.74 -6.41 0.94
N PHE A 82 1.60 -5.16 1.38
CA PHE A 82 1.53 -4.81 2.81
C PHE A 82 0.25 -5.32 3.51
N ASP A 83 -0.84 -5.58 2.77
CA ASP A 83 -2.10 -6.14 3.29
C ASP A 83 -2.55 -7.40 2.51
N THR A 84 -1.65 -7.96 1.70
CA THR A 84 -1.93 -9.13 0.87
C THR A 84 -1.66 -10.39 1.67
N GLU A 85 -2.58 -11.36 1.61
CA GLU A 85 -2.43 -12.60 2.36
C GLU A 85 -1.14 -13.35 1.99
N LEU A 86 -0.41 -13.83 3.00
CA LEU A 86 0.82 -14.57 2.79
C LEU A 86 0.54 -16.02 2.37
N PRO A 87 1.39 -16.63 1.52
CA PRO A 87 2.60 -16.05 0.92
C PRO A 87 2.27 -15.10 -0.26
N ALA A 88 2.89 -13.92 -0.26
CA ALA A 88 2.66 -12.88 -1.26
C ALA A 88 3.95 -12.51 -1.99
N ILE A 89 3.89 -12.36 -3.32
CA ILE A 89 5.04 -12.00 -4.16
C ILE A 89 4.65 -10.81 -5.04
N SER A 90 5.46 -9.75 -5.05
CA SER A 90 5.20 -8.58 -5.88
C SER A 90 5.39 -8.90 -7.35
N GLU A 91 4.62 -8.25 -8.22
CA GLU A 91 4.70 -8.44 -9.68
C GLU A 91 6.13 -8.29 -10.21
N SER A 92 6.89 -7.31 -9.72
CA SER A 92 8.28 -7.08 -10.13
C SER A 92 9.18 -8.30 -9.89
N TYR A 93 9.09 -8.92 -8.72
CA TYR A 93 9.87 -10.11 -8.40
C TYR A 93 9.47 -11.29 -9.28
N ILE A 94 8.17 -11.45 -9.57
CA ILE A 94 7.70 -12.49 -10.48
C ILE A 94 8.32 -12.31 -11.87
N PHE A 95 8.32 -11.09 -12.41
CA PHE A 95 8.92 -10.82 -13.71
C PHE A 95 10.43 -11.08 -13.72
N ASP A 96 11.14 -10.63 -12.69
CA ASP A 96 12.60 -10.79 -12.58
C ASP A 96 13.00 -12.27 -12.43
N ASP A 97 12.31 -13.02 -11.57
CA ASP A 97 12.58 -14.43 -11.30
C ASP A 97 12.31 -15.30 -12.54
N ILE A 98 11.15 -15.11 -13.19
CA ILE A 98 10.80 -15.84 -14.40
C ILE A 98 11.77 -15.52 -15.54
N LYS A 99 12.18 -14.25 -15.67
CA LYS A 99 13.19 -13.84 -16.66
C LYS A 99 14.55 -14.48 -16.38
N ALA A 100 14.92 -14.67 -15.12
CA ALA A 100 16.12 -15.41 -14.71
C ALA A 100 15.95 -16.94 -14.85
N GLY A 101 14.76 -17.44 -15.18
CA GLY A 101 14.46 -18.86 -15.36
C GLY A 101 14.43 -19.64 -14.04
N ILE A 102 14.24 -18.96 -12.92
CA ILE A 102 14.19 -19.53 -11.58
C ILE A 102 12.89 -19.10 -10.88
N PHE A 103 12.46 -19.86 -9.89
CA PHE A 103 11.32 -19.48 -9.05
C PHE A 103 11.43 -20.15 -7.67
N PRO A 104 10.95 -19.52 -6.58
CA PRO A 104 10.90 -20.17 -5.28
C PRO A 104 9.89 -21.32 -5.30
N GLN A 105 10.28 -22.44 -4.68
CA GLN A 105 9.43 -23.60 -4.45
C GLN A 105 9.47 -23.94 -2.96
N MET A 106 8.39 -24.52 -2.41
CA MET A 106 8.39 -24.97 -1.02
C MET A 106 9.45 -26.07 -0.85
N ALA A 107 10.31 -25.91 0.17
CA ALA A 107 11.33 -26.90 0.52
C ALA A 107 10.70 -28.25 0.91
N ASP A 108 9.54 -28.17 1.57
CA ASP A 108 8.68 -29.29 1.90
C ASP A 108 7.24 -28.97 1.44
N PRO A 109 6.64 -29.76 0.54
CA PRO A 109 5.28 -29.55 0.06
C PRO A 109 4.21 -29.49 1.15
N GLU A 110 4.44 -30.18 2.27
CA GLU A 110 3.47 -30.29 3.38
C GLU A 110 3.74 -29.26 4.49
N ASN A 111 4.91 -28.60 4.47
CA ASN A 111 5.33 -27.72 5.56
C ASN A 111 6.04 -26.45 5.09
N MET A 112 5.26 -25.39 4.90
CA MET A 112 5.75 -24.07 4.53
C MET A 112 6.75 -23.46 5.54
N LYS A 113 6.75 -23.89 6.82
CA LYS A 113 7.69 -23.39 7.83
C LYS A 113 9.13 -23.82 7.58
N LYS A 114 9.34 -24.87 6.76
CA LYS A 114 10.69 -25.29 6.34
C LYS A 114 11.30 -24.36 5.28
N GLY A 115 10.56 -23.34 4.85
CA GLY A 115 11.04 -22.30 3.96
C GLY A 115 10.97 -22.69 2.48
N PHE A 116 11.72 -21.94 1.67
CA PHE A 116 11.69 -22.02 0.22
C PHE A 116 13.08 -22.31 -0.34
N ILE A 117 13.10 -23.01 -1.47
CA ILE A 117 14.30 -23.29 -2.25
C ILE A 117 14.13 -22.74 -3.65
N TRP A 118 15.18 -22.08 -4.15
CA TRP A 118 15.21 -21.58 -5.52
C TRP A 118 15.48 -22.73 -6.48
N LYS A 119 14.57 -22.94 -7.43
CA LYS A 119 14.69 -23.98 -8.46
C LYS A 119 14.59 -23.36 -9.84
N LYS A 120 15.28 -23.99 -10.81
CA LYS A 120 15.07 -23.68 -12.23
C LYS A 120 13.69 -24.17 -12.65
N LEU A 121 13.00 -23.35 -13.43
CA LEU A 121 11.66 -23.69 -13.94
C LEU A 121 11.73 -24.87 -14.91
N THR A 122 10.88 -25.88 -14.70
CA THR A 122 10.65 -26.94 -15.69
C THR A 122 9.88 -26.39 -16.91
N PRO A 123 9.83 -27.12 -18.05
CA PRO A 123 9.04 -26.70 -19.21
C PRO A 123 7.58 -26.41 -18.87
N GLU A 124 6.95 -27.21 -18.01
CA GLU A 124 5.57 -27.06 -17.57
C GLU A 124 5.41 -25.81 -16.68
N GLU A 125 6.35 -25.58 -15.77
CA GLU A 125 6.36 -24.41 -14.89
C GLU A 125 6.60 -23.11 -15.67
N LYS A 126 7.37 -23.16 -16.77
CA LYS A 126 7.54 -22.01 -17.68
C LYS A 126 6.24 -21.62 -18.37
N ILE A 127 5.42 -22.59 -18.75
CA ILE A 127 4.10 -22.32 -19.34
C ILE A 127 3.20 -21.65 -18.29
N GLN A 128 3.14 -22.20 -17.08
CA GLN A 128 2.40 -21.62 -15.95
C GLN A 128 2.86 -20.18 -15.66
N ALA A 129 4.17 -19.97 -15.59
CA ALA A 129 4.78 -18.67 -15.38
C ALA A 129 4.39 -17.66 -16.47
N GLN A 130 4.39 -18.07 -17.74
CA GLN A 130 3.99 -17.22 -18.85
C GLN A 130 2.51 -16.85 -18.81
N ASP A 131 1.64 -17.79 -18.43
CA ASP A 131 0.20 -17.53 -18.28
C ASP A 131 -0.07 -16.51 -17.17
N ILE A 132 0.68 -16.58 -16.07
CA ILE A 132 0.61 -15.61 -14.97
C ILE A 132 1.06 -14.23 -15.44
N ILE A 133 2.22 -14.13 -16.11
CA ILE A 133 2.71 -12.87 -16.70
C ILE A 133 1.67 -12.26 -17.64
N ASN A 134 1.05 -13.09 -18.48
CA ASN A 134 0.02 -12.66 -19.41
C ASN A 134 -1.23 -12.16 -18.68
N SER A 135 -1.65 -12.84 -17.61
CA SER A 135 -2.77 -12.44 -16.76
C SER A 135 -2.52 -11.07 -16.12
N ILE A 136 -1.34 -10.87 -15.50
CA ILE A 136 -0.94 -9.61 -14.88
C ILE A 136 -0.94 -8.49 -15.93
N ASN A 137 -0.26 -8.69 -17.07
CA ASN A 137 -0.21 -7.70 -18.14
C ASN A 137 -1.59 -7.34 -18.73
N ARG A 138 -2.51 -8.31 -18.81
CA ARG A 138 -3.86 -8.08 -19.32
C ARG A 138 -4.68 -7.22 -18.36
N SER A 139 -4.48 -7.36 -17.05
CA SER A 139 -5.14 -6.53 -16.03
C SER A 139 -4.84 -5.03 -16.21
N TYR A 140 -3.64 -4.68 -16.69
CA TYR A 140 -3.25 -3.30 -17.00
C TYR A 140 -3.83 -2.77 -18.32
N LYS A 141 -4.15 -3.64 -19.28
CA LYS A 141 -4.66 -3.24 -20.62
C LYS A 141 -6.17 -3.04 -20.68
N GLN A 142 -6.94 -3.54 -19.72
CA GLN A 142 -8.41 -3.44 -19.72
C GLN A 142 -8.96 -2.09 -19.22
N ASN A 143 -8.10 -1.05 -19.13
CA ASN A 143 -8.46 0.31 -18.74
C ASN A 143 -8.13 1.29 -19.86
#